data_AF-A0A932Z052-F1
#
_entry.id   AF-A0A932Z052-F1
#
_cell.length_a   1.000
_cell.length_b   1.000
_cell.length_c   1.000
_cell.angle_alpha   90.00
_cell.angle_beta   90.00
_cell.angle_gamma   90.00
#
_symmetry.space_group_name_H-M   'P 1'
#
loop_
_entity.id
_entity.type
_entity.pdbx_description
1 polymer ?
#
loop_
_entity_poly.entity_id
_entity_poly.type
_entity_poly.pdbx_seq_one_letter_code
_entity_poly.pdbx_strand_id
1 'polypeptide(L)'
;MHLTTHGPGEARYWISRFEQGRRWILIERIEGLRGIHGDVDAKWRLTIPREVSYRVGRVVYACVDTQGTIRIRFSMPSEGSYVWVPVAVKAGVRRSRGYLSSTKRVVIPRDFRGSLSFYLGRHVLLVREEEEMALWPWPKPSRLKQEIA
;
A
#
# COMPACT_ATOMS: atom_id res chain seq x y z
N MET A 1 25.42 11.61 12.63
CA MET A 1 24.05 11.86 13.13
C MET A 1 23.74 13.32 12.82
N HIS A 2 23.01 13.60 11.75
CA HIS A 2 22.58 14.95 11.38
C HIS A 2 21.05 14.97 11.44
N LEU A 3 20.51 15.69 12.41
CA LEU A 3 19.08 15.98 12.51
C LEU A 3 18.86 17.34 11.87
N THR A 4 18.22 17.37 10.71
CA THR A 4 17.66 18.61 10.15
C THR A 4 16.21 18.75 10.59
N THR A 5 15.92 19.85 11.27
CA THR A 5 14.55 20.28 11.60
C THR A 5 13.92 20.98 10.41
N HIS A 6 12.80 20.47 9.89
CA HIS A 6 11.99 21.15 8.87
C HIS A 6 10.53 21.29 9.33
N GLY A 7 9.86 22.37 8.90
CA GLY A 7 8.67 22.96 9.51
C GLY A 7 7.37 22.12 9.49
N PRO A 8 6.27 22.67 10.05
CA PRO A 8 5.00 21.97 10.16
C PRO A 8 4.32 21.81 8.79
N GLY A 9 4.09 20.57 8.36
CA GLY A 9 3.37 20.24 7.12
C GLY A 9 4.09 19.27 6.19
N GLU A 10 5.37 19.00 6.41
CA GLU A 10 6.11 18.00 5.64
C GLU A 10 6.02 16.63 6.31
N ALA A 11 5.51 15.65 5.56
CA ALA A 11 5.61 14.25 5.96
C ALA A 11 7.10 13.87 6.03
N ARG A 12 7.59 13.60 7.24
CA ARG A 12 8.98 13.20 7.47
C ARG A 12 9.09 11.70 7.25
N TYR A 13 9.80 11.28 6.19
CA TYR A 13 10.09 9.87 5.93
C TYR A 13 11.56 9.60 6.22
N TRP A 14 11.82 8.58 7.04
CA TRP A 14 13.13 7.98 7.16
C TRP A 14 12.96 6.47 7.01
N ILE A 15 13.44 5.90 5.90
CA ILE A 15 13.45 4.46 5.66
C ILE A 15 14.90 4.06 5.51
N SER A 16 15.43 3.30 6.47
CA SER A 16 16.77 2.74 6.37
C SER A 16 16.75 1.41 5.63
N ARG A 17 17.74 1.27 4.74
CA ARG A 17 17.95 0.21 3.75
C ARG A 17 17.98 -1.19 4.38
N PHE A 18 17.36 -2.15 3.69
CA PHE A 18 17.37 -3.56 4.01
C PHE A 18 18.58 -4.26 3.38
N GLU A 19 19.37 -4.95 4.19
CA GLU A 19 20.24 -6.04 3.74
C GLU A 19 20.05 -7.22 4.70
N GLN A 20 19.87 -8.42 4.15
CA GLN A 20 19.54 -9.63 4.91
C GLN A 20 20.57 -9.90 6.01
N GLY A 21 20.13 -10.02 7.27
CA GLY A 21 20.87 -10.89 8.20
C GLY A 21 20.74 -10.64 9.70
N ARG A 22 20.70 -9.40 10.20
CA ARG A 22 20.63 -9.15 11.67
C ARG A 22 20.47 -7.65 11.97
N ARG A 23 19.35 -7.28 12.57
CA ARG A 23 19.10 -6.18 13.55
C ARG A 23 17.87 -5.30 13.26
N TRP A 24 17.41 -4.74 14.38
CA TRP A 24 16.16 -4.07 14.74
C TRP A 24 15.55 -3.11 13.73
N ILE A 25 14.21 -3.07 13.71
CA ILE A 25 13.38 -2.17 12.90
C ILE A 25 12.77 -1.13 13.83
N LEU A 26 13.19 0.12 13.67
CA LEU A 26 12.58 1.28 14.31
C LEU A 26 11.44 1.77 13.41
N ILE A 27 10.21 1.71 13.90
CA ILE A 27 9.02 2.24 13.23
C ILE A 27 8.62 3.51 13.96
N GLU A 28 9.14 4.66 13.53
CA GLU A 28 8.64 5.93 14.03
C GLU A 28 7.41 6.35 13.24
N ARG A 29 6.45 6.87 14.00
CA ARG A 29 5.05 7.12 13.68
C ARG A 29 4.87 7.78 12.31
N ILE A 30 4.04 7.16 11.46
CA ILE A 30 3.54 7.78 10.23
C ILE A 30 2.52 8.87 10.64
N GLU A 31 2.99 10.10 10.84
CA GLU A 31 2.13 11.26 11.08
C GLU A 31 1.86 12.01 9.76
N GLY A 32 0.60 12.34 9.50
CA GLY A 32 0.21 13.23 8.39
C GLY A 32 -0.14 12.56 7.06
N LEU A 33 0.19 11.28 6.85
CA LEU A 33 -0.28 10.55 5.66
C LEU A 33 -1.79 10.33 5.73
N ARG A 34 -2.53 11.00 4.82
CA ARG A 34 -3.96 10.77 4.63
C ARG A 34 -4.16 9.65 3.61
N GLY A 35 -4.75 8.55 4.05
CA GLY A 35 -5.02 7.40 3.20
C GLY A 35 -6.25 6.64 3.64
N ILE A 36 -6.61 5.62 2.85
CA ILE A 36 -7.73 4.72 3.13
C ILE A 36 -7.15 3.40 3.62
N HIS A 37 -7.70 2.83 4.68
CA HIS A 37 -7.26 1.51 5.14
C HIS A 37 -7.69 0.43 4.14
N GLY A 38 -6.75 -0.41 3.77
CA GLY A 38 -6.92 -1.54 2.86
C GLY A 38 -6.61 -2.85 3.54
N ASP A 39 -7.33 -3.89 3.13
CA ASP A 39 -7.10 -5.28 3.56
C ASP A 39 -6.76 -6.14 2.35
N VAL A 40 -5.70 -6.93 2.50
CA VAL A 40 -5.35 -8.00 1.57
C VAL A 40 -5.86 -9.32 2.09
N ASP A 41 -6.76 -9.95 1.34
CA ASP A 41 -7.41 -11.19 1.79
C ASP A 41 -6.48 -12.43 1.75
N ALA A 42 -7.00 -13.57 2.18
CA ALA A 42 -6.27 -14.84 2.20
C ALA A 42 -5.75 -15.28 0.81
N LYS A 43 -6.36 -14.80 -0.28
CA LYS A 43 -5.98 -15.09 -1.65
C LYS A 43 -5.08 -14.00 -2.25
N TRP A 44 -4.48 -13.15 -1.40
CA TRP A 44 -3.60 -12.05 -1.80
C TRP A 44 -4.30 -11.05 -2.73
N ARG A 45 -5.55 -10.68 -2.40
CA ARG A 45 -6.29 -9.70 -3.17
C ARG A 45 -6.53 -8.44 -2.34
N LEU A 46 -6.06 -7.30 -2.83
CA LEU A 46 -6.38 -5.99 -2.29
C LEU A 46 -7.73 -5.53 -2.84
N THR A 47 -8.66 -5.12 -1.98
CA THR A 47 -9.88 -4.45 -2.44
C THR A 47 -9.57 -3.00 -2.75
N ILE A 48 -9.89 -2.57 -3.98
CA ILE A 48 -9.72 -1.18 -4.39
C ILE A 48 -10.82 -0.32 -3.76
N PRO A 49 -10.47 0.82 -3.14
CA PRO A 49 -11.44 1.75 -2.59
C PRO A 49 -12.43 2.23 -3.66
N ARG A 50 -13.70 2.40 -3.28
CA ARG A 50 -14.77 2.78 -4.22
C ARG A 50 -14.44 4.11 -4.91
N GLU A 51 -13.80 5.01 -4.17
CA GLU A 51 -13.37 6.36 -4.53
C GLU A 51 -12.41 6.38 -5.71
N VAL A 52 -11.67 5.29 -5.99
CA VAL A 52 -10.76 5.20 -7.14
C VAL A 52 -11.12 4.04 -8.07
N SER A 53 -12.10 3.21 -7.71
CA SER A 53 -12.53 2.05 -8.49
C SER A 53 -12.98 2.38 -9.91
N TYR A 54 -13.48 3.59 -10.17
CA TYR A 54 -13.90 4.03 -11.51
C TYR A 54 -12.74 4.16 -12.48
N ARG A 55 -11.51 4.44 -12.00
CA ARG A 55 -10.29 4.57 -12.82
C ARG A 55 -9.65 3.22 -13.16
N VAL A 56 -10.02 2.17 -12.42
CA VAL A 56 -9.37 0.86 -12.53
C VAL A 56 -9.97 0.05 -13.68
N GLY A 57 -9.15 -0.29 -14.67
CA GLY A 57 -9.54 -1.18 -15.77
C GLY A 57 -9.61 -2.66 -15.36
N ARG A 58 -9.50 -3.56 -16.36
CA ARG A 58 -9.31 -5.01 -16.14
C ARG A 58 -7.89 -5.35 -15.70
N VAL A 59 -6.96 -4.44 -15.96
CA VAL A 59 -5.54 -4.55 -15.65
C VAL A 59 -5.11 -3.25 -14.96
N VAL A 60 -4.24 -3.38 -13.98
CA VAL A 60 -3.45 -2.27 -13.41
C VAL A 60 -1.98 -2.62 -13.57
N TYR A 61 -1.10 -1.66 -13.31
CA TYR A 61 0.33 -1.88 -13.33
C TYR A 61 0.86 -1.72 -11.93
N ALA A 62 1.76 -2.59 -11.50
CA ALA A 62 2.34 -2.51 -10.18
C ALA A 62 3.85 -2.66 -10.21
N CYS A 63 4.52 -2.03 -9.26
CA CYS A 63 5.95 -2.22 -9.02
C CYS A 63 6.21 -2.21 -7.50
N VAL A 64 7.43 -2.60 -7.13
CA VAL A 64 7.99 -2.31 -5.80
C VAL A 64 8.97 -1.17 -6.00
N ASP A 65 8.76 -0.05 -5.29
CA ASP A 65 9.61 1.13 -5.40
C ASP A 65 10.94 0.98 -4.63
N THR A 66 11.78 2.01 -4.69
CA THR A 66 13.08 2.03 -3.99
C THR A 66 12.94 1.97 -2.46
N GLN A 67 11.77 2.33 -1.94
CA GLN A 67 11.45 2.23 -0.51
C GLN A 67 10.93 0.83 -0.15
N GLY A 68 10.82 -0.09 -1.10
CA GLY A 68 10.28 -1.42 -0.86
C GLY A 68 8.75 -1.43 -0.70
N THR A 69 8.05 -0.36 -1.07
CA THR A 69 6.58 -0.30 -1.03
C THR A 69 5.98 -0.60 -2.41
N ILE A 70 4.79 -1.19 -2.42
CA ILE A 70 4.09 -1.48 -3.66
C ILE A 70 3.39 -0.22 -4.16
N ARG A 71 3.63 0.12 -5.42
CA ARG A 71 2.87 1.15 -6.16
C ARG A 71 1.92 0.46 -7.13
N ILE A 72 0.73 1.02 -7.29
CA ILE A 72 -0.27 0.58 -8.27
C ILE A 72 -0.68 1.77 -9.12
N ARG A 73 -0.46 1.68 -10.43
CA ARG A 73 -0.90 2.65 -11.44
C ARG A 73 -2.10 2.11 -12.22
N PHE A 74 -3.05 2.98 -12.56
CA PHE A 74 -4.29 2.58 -13.23
C PHE A 74 -4.21 2.58 -14.77
N SER A 75 -3.14 3.12 -15.31
CA SER A 75 -2.79 3.16 -16.73
C SER A 75 -1.35 2.67 -16.93
N MET A 76 -1.00 2.26 -18.14
CA MET A 76 0.38 1.92 -18.50
C MET A 76 1.24 3.18 -18.30
N PRO A 77 2.31 3.13 -17.50
CA PRO A 77 3.23 4.25 -17.40
C PRO A 77 3.93 4.45 -18.76
N SER A 78 3.93 5.70 -19.24
CA SER A 78 4.58 6.07 -20.50
C SER A 78 6.10 5.99 -20.39
N GLU A 79 6.65 6.30 -19.22
CA GLU A 79 8.09 6.32 -18.91
C GLU A 79 8.30 6.02 -17.42
N GLY A 80 9.49 5.55 -17.02
CA GLY A 80 9.82 5.42 -15.60
C GLY A 80 11.05 4.56 -15.29
N SER A 81 11.61 4.79 -14.11
CA SER A 81 12.77 4.07 -13.54
C SER A 81 12.40 2.71 -12.93
N TYR A 82 11.11 2.38 -12.85
CA TYR A 82 10.61 1.15 -12.24
C TYR A 82 10.17 0.13 -13.29
N VAL A 83 10.39 -1.15 -12.97
CA VAL A 83 9.83 -2.26 -13.75
C VAL A 83 8.38 -2.47 -13.33
N TRP A 84 7.45 -1.98 -14.16
CA TRP A 84 6.03 -2.13 -13.95
C TRP A 84 5.51 -3.43 -14.54
N VAL A 85 4.84 -4.25 -13.73
CA VAL A 85 4.24 -5.50 -14.17
C VAL A 85 2.72 -5.35 -14.31
N PRO A 86 2.10 -5.90 -15.38
CA PRO A 86 0.66 -5.92 -15.50
C PRO A 86 0.06 -6.88 -14.46
N VAL A 87 -0.98 -6.42 -13.77
CA VAL A 87 -1.66 -7.15 -12.71
C VAL A 87 -3.16 -7.22 -12.97
N ALA A 88 -3.70 -8.43 -12.91
CA ALA A 88 -5.11 -8.67 -13.14
C ALA A 88 -5.99 -8.06 -12.04
N VAL A 89 -7.08 -7.41 -12.47
CA VAL A 89 -8.16 -6.93 -11.61
C VAL A 89 -9.32 -7.91 -11.69
N LYS A 90 -9.69 -8.48 -10.55
CA LYS A 90 -10.89 -9.32 -10.43
C LYS A 90 -12.07 -8.47 -10.05
N ALA A 91 -13.14 -8.54 -10.84
CA ALA A 91 -14.44 -8.08 -10.41
C ALA A 91 -14.96 -9.01 -9.31
N GLY A 92 -15.53 -8.43 -8.26
CA GLY A 92 -16.26 -9.15 -7.23
C GLY A 92 -17.53 -8.40 -6.89
N VAL A 93 -18.44 -9.04 -6.19
CA VAL A 93 -19.64 -8.39 -5.66
C VAL A 93 -19.55 -8.40 -4.15
N ARG A 94 -19.82 -7.26 -3.52
CA ARG A 94 -19.98 -7.16 -2.07
C ARG A 94 -21.43 -6.83 -1.77
N ARG A 95 -22.04 -7.60 -0.87
CA ARG A 95 -23.36 -7.30 -0.33
C ARG A 95 -23.18 -6.51 0.96
N SER A 96 -23.81 -5.35 1.06
CA SER A 96 -23.84 -4.56 2.29
C SER A 96 -25.23 -3.96 2.46
N ARG A 97 -25.89 -4.25 3.59
CA ARG A 97 -27.24 -3.75 3.93
C ARG A 97 -28.27 -3.90 2.78
N GLY A 98 -28.30 -5.06 2.13
CA GLY A 98 -29.23 -5.35 1.03
C GLY A 98 -28.78 -4.90 -0.36
N TYR A 99 -27.81 -3.99 -0.47
CA TYR A 99 -27.28 -3.52 -1.76
C TYR A 99 -26.11 -4.38 -2.24
N LEU A 100 -26.10 -4.69 -3.54
CA LEU A 100 -24.96 -5.31 -4.24
C LEU A 100 -24.11 -4.20 -4.84
N SER A 101 -22.86 -4.08 -4.41
CA SER A 101 -21.88 -3.21 -5.04
C SER A 101 -20.82 -4.03 -5.76
N SER A 102 -20.48 -3.61 -6.98
CA SER A 102 -19.29 -4.13 -7.65
C SER A 102 -18.05 -3.66 -6.88
N THR A 103 -17.13 -4.59 -6.67
CA THR A 103 -15.82 -4.34 -6.06
C THR A 103 -14.76 -4.75 -7.07
N LYS A 104 -13.71 -3.96 -7.17
CA LYS A 104 -12.53 -4.31 -7.96
C LYS A 104 -11.45 -4.76 -7.00
N ARG A 105 -10.82 -5.89 -7.28
CA ARG A 105 -9.78 -6.47 -6.43
C ARG A 105 -8.52 -6.72 -7.25
N VAL A 106 -7.40 -6.16 -6.82
CA VAL A 106 -6.10 -6.37 -7.45
C VAL A 106 -5.42 -7.57 -6.81
N VAL A 107 -4.94 -8.50 -7.63
CA VAL A 107 -4.20 -9.68 -7.14
C VAL A 107 -2.74 -9.29 -6.92
N ILE A 108 -2.26 -9.33 -5.68
CA ILE A 108 -0.86 -9.04 -5.36
C ILE A 108 0.05 -10.15 -5.93
N PRO A 109 0.99 -9.80 -6.85
CA PRO A 109 1.94 -10.75 -7.41
C PRO A 109 2.75 -11.46 -6.33
N ARG A 110 3.17 -12.71 -6.59
CA ARG A 110 3.93 -13.51 -5.60
C ARG A 110 5.22 -12.81 -5.18
N ASP A 111 5.91 -12.20 -6.13
CA ASP A 111 7.21 -11.57 -5.92
C ASP A 111 7.11 -10.31 -5.06
N PHE A 112 5.91 -9.72 -4.95
CA PHE A 112 5.69 -8.49 -4.19
C PHE A 112 5.31 -8.77 -2.74
N ARG A 113 5.05 -10.04 -2.37
CA ARG A 113 4.54 -10.40 -1.03
C ARG A 113 5.58 -10.25 0.08
N GLY A 114 6.86 -10.16 -0.28
CA GLY A 114 7.96 -9.85 0.63
C GLY A 114 8.26 -8.36 0.75
N SER A 115 7.47 -7.47 0.13
CA SER A 115 7.67 -6.03 0.20
C SER A 115 7.40 -5.47 1.60
N LEU A 116 7.91 -4.26 1.87
CA LEU A 116 7.65 -3.56 3.13
C LEU A 116 6.17 -3.25 3.32
N SER A 117 5.36 -3.18 2.26
CA SER A 117 3.91 -3.00 2.35
C SER A 117 3.24 -4.02 3.26
N PHE A 118 3.80 -5.23 3.40
CA PHE A 118 3.23 -6.29 4.22
C PHE A 118 4.02 -6.63 5.48
N TYR A 119 5.02 -5.81 5.83
CA TYR A 119 5.88 -6.05 6.99
C TYR A 119 5.09 -6.15 8.31
N LEU A 120 4.10 -5.28 8.49
CA LEU A 120 3.22 -5.28 9.67
C LEU A 120 1.99 -6.18 9.55
N GLY A 121 1.87 -6.92 8.44
CA GLY A 121 0.74 -7.77 8.10
C GLY A 121 0.04 -7.32 6.82
N ARG A 122 -1.17 -7.85 6.58
CA ARG A 122 -1.96 -7.59 5.37
C ARG A 122 -2.93 -6.41 5.49
N HIS A 123 -2.82 -5.65 6.57
CA HIS A 123 -3.48 -4.37 6.75
C HIS A 123 -2.53 -3.29 6.22
N VAL A 124 -3.00 -2.49 5.27
CA VAL A 124 -2.18 -1.49 4.58
C VAL A 124 -2.86 -0.14 4.59
N LEU A 125 -2.07 0.92 4.52
CA LEU A 125 -2.56 2.27 4.27
C LEU A 125 -2.43 2.54 2.76
N LEU A 126 -3.56 2.82 2.12
CA LEU A 126 -3.61 3.18 0.71
C LEU A 126 -3.51 4.68 0.60
N VAL A 127 -2.36 5.16 0.16
CA VAL A 127 -2.10 6.58 -0.07
C VAL A 127 -2.32 6.86 -1.55
N ARG A 128 -3.26 7.76 -1.83
CA ARG A 128 -3.57 8.16 -3.20
C ARG A 128 -2.58 9.22 -3.66
N GLU A 129 -2.01 8.97 -4.83
CA GLU A 129 -1.24 9.95 -5.61
C GLU A 129 -2.01 10.18 -6.93
N GLU A 130 -1.60 11.16 -7.75
CA GLU A 130 -2.40 11.62 -8.89
C GLU A 130 -2.82 10.48 -9.83
N GLU A 131 -1.89 9.61 -10.22
CA GLU A 131 -2.14 8.47 -11.11
C GLU A 131 -1.94 7.11 -10.45
N GLU A 132 -1.53 7.12 -9.19
CA GLU A 132 -0.98 5.97 -8.50
C GLU A 132 -1.61 5.80 -7.11
N MET A 133 -1.43 4.62 -6.56
CA MET A 133 -1.76 4.31 -5.19
C MET A 133 -0.60 3.56 -4.56
N ALA A 134 -0.08 4.09 -3.48
CA ALA A 134 0.99 3.48 -2.70
C ALA A 134 0.40 2.65 -1.56
N LEU A 135 0.96 1.45 -1.36
CA LEU A 135 0.59 0.56 -0.27
C LEU A 135 1.65 0.68 0.82
N TRP A 136 1.33 1.41 1.87
CA TRP A 136 2.18 1.54 3.04
C TRP A 136 1.85 0.49 4.09
N PRO A 137 2.83 -0.05 4.82
CA PRO A 137 2.56 -0.93 5.95
C PRO A 137 1.71 -0.18 6.98
N TRP A 138 0.69 -0.85 7.51
CA TRP A 138 -0.14 -0.29 8.57
C TRP A 138 -0.34 -1.32 9.69
N PRO A 139 -0.19 -0.93 10.97
CA PRO A 139 -0.43 -1.85 12.06
C PRO A 139 -1.88 -2.31 12.04
N LYS A 140 -2.09 -3.60 12.30
CA LYS A 140 -3.45 -4.11 12.57
C LYS A 140 -4.02 -3.35 13.77
N PRO A 141 -5.30 -2.91 13.76
CA PRO A 141 -5.88 -2.15 14.88
C PRO A 141 -5.75 -2.84 16.26
N SER A 142 -5.65 -4.16 16.32
CA SER A 142 -5.44 -4.90 17.57
C SER A 142 -4.00 -4.80 18.12
N ARG A 143 -2.99 -4.53 17.27
CA ARG A 143 -1.59 -4.34 17.69
C ARG A 143 -1.33 -2.95 18.25
N LEU A 144 -2.01 -1.92 17.71
CA LEU A 144 -1.94 -0.55 18.22
C LEU A 144 -2.36 -0.42 19.69
N LYS A 145 -3.29 -1.28 20.17
CA LYS A 145 -3.69 -1.29 21.59
C LYS A 145 -2.61 -1.85 22.53
N GLN A 146 -1.66 -2.61 22.02
CA GLN A 146 -0.61 -3.25 22.82
C GLN A 146 0.69 -2.43 22.87
N GLU A 147 0.87 -1.48 21.96
CA GLU A 147 2.08 -0.65 21.88
C GLU A 147 1.92 0.76 22.48
N ILE A 148 0.70 1.13 22.95
CA ILE A 148 0.40 2.43 23.59
C ILE A 148 0.11 2.24 25.10
N ALA A 149 0.78 1.29 25.75
CA ALA A 149 0.69 1.09 27.20
C ALA A 149 2.07 1.28 27.85
#